data_AF-A0A1X6Y6B6-F1
#
_entry.id   AF-A0A1X6Y6B6-F1
#
_cell.length_a   1.000
_cell.length_b   1.000
_cell.length_c   1.000
_cell.angle_alpha   90.00
_cell.angle_beta   90.00
_cell.angle_gamma   90.00
#
_symmetry.space_group_name_H-M   'P 1'
#
loop_
_entity.id
_entity.type
_entity.pdbx_description
1 polymer ?
#
loop_
_entity_poly.entity_id
_entity_poly.type
_entity_poly.pdbx_seq_one_letter_code
_entity_poly.pdbx_strand_id
1 'polypeptide(L)'
;MGGQNSAVRRVVETASLPFAETFIPAMLPDTPEHFTICEELFEPVPRDTRLEPVTSDRQELILNGEIDVETDFSWGARAAETLPNRQTIVFPESVHGTILCSQCARDITEANIGSPQGSLDPSCIADLRPPVLLLDGTMHPLPL
;
A
#
# COMPACT_ATOMS: atom_id res chain seq x y z
N MET A 1 -9.69 -3.59 -13.79
CA MET A 1 -9.13 -2.34 -13.22
C MET A 1 -7.62 -2.55 -13.08
N GLY A 2 -6.80 -2.02 -13.99
CA GLY A 2 -5.34 -2.16 -13.90
C GLY A 2 -4.73 -1.16 -12.90
N GLY A 3 -3.44 -1.28 -12.56
CA GLY A 3 -2.72 -0.27 -11.76
C GLY A 3 -2.28 0.96 -12.56
N GLN A 4 -1.68 1.93 -11.86
CA GLN A 4 -1.11 3.19 -12.36
C GLN A 4 0.20 3.00 -13.18
N ASN A 5 0.43 1.82 -13.74
CA ASN A 5 1.72 1.43 -14.30
C ASN A 5 1.95 1.91 -15.74
N SER A 6 1.25 2.96 -16.19
CA SER A 6 1.57 3.61 -17.46
C SER A 6 1.41 5.12 -17.36
N ALA A 7 2.38 5.85 -17.93
CA ALA A 7 2.34 7.30 -18.04
C ALA A 7 1.03 7.77 -18.70
N VAL A 8 0.58 7.05 -19.72
CA VAL A 8 -0.67 7.33 -20.44
C VAL A 8 -1.87 7.26 -19.50
N ARG A 9 -1.96 6.25 -18.63
CA ARG A 9 -3.09 6.10 -17.73
C ARG A 9 -3.08 7.14 -16.61
N ARG A 10 -1.90 7.44 -16.06
CA ARG A 10 -1.74 8.48 -15.04
C ARG A 10 -2.18 9.84 -15.60
N VAL A 11 -1.86 10.15 -16.86
CA VAL A 11 -2.32 11.38 -17.54
C VAL A 11 -3.84 11.39 -17.70
N VAL A 12 -4.46 10.28 -18.12
CA VAL A 12 -5.93 10.19 -18.29
C VAL A 12 -6.68 10.33 -16.97
N GLU A 13 -6.23 9.68 -15.90
CA GLU A 13 -6.84 9.81 -14.57
C GLU A 13 -6.67 11.23 -14.02
N THR A 14 -5.48 11.82 -14.18
CA THR A 14 -5.19 13.20 -13.75
C THR A 14 -5.99 14.24 -14.54
N ALA A 15 -6.27 14.01 -15.83
CA ALA A 15 -7.04 14.91 -16.69
C ALA A 15 -8.49 15.10 -16.21
N SER A 16 -9.01 14.19 -15.38
CA SER A 16 -10.36 14.30 -14.82
C SER A 16 -10.43 15.20 -13.56
N LEU A 17 -9.30 15.67 -13.05
CA LEU A 17 -9.22 16.47 -11.82
C LEU A 17 -9.42 17.96 -12.12
N PRO A 18 -10.05 18.72 -11.21
CA PRO A 18 -10.32 20.15 -11.40
C PRO A 18 -9.05 21.03 -11.48
N PHE A 19 -7.89 20.47 -11.16
CA PHE A 19 -6.58 21.11 -11.24
C PHE A 19 -5.69 20.55 -12.35
N ALA A 20 -6.23 19.67 -13.21
CA ALA A 20 -5.49 19.02 -14.29
C ALA A 20 -4.68 19.99 -15.16
N GLU A 21 -5.31 21.11 -15.56
CA GLU A 21 -4.74 22.18 -16.38
C GLU A 21 -3.46 22.79 -15.79
N THR A 22 -3.30 22.76 -14.46
CA THR A 22 -2.10 23.28 -13.78
C THR A 22 -1.12 22.17 -13.40
N PHE A 23 -1.64 21.03 -12.96
CA PHE A 23 -0.84 19.93 -12.42
C PHE A 23 -0.17 19.09 -13.52
N ILE A 24 -0.85 18.88 -14.64
CA ILE A 24 -0.32 18.11 -15.77
C ILE A 24 0.93 18.81 -16.35
N PRO A 25 0.93 20.11 -16.68
CA PRO A 25 2.14 20.80 -17.15
C PRO A 25 3.26 20.88 -16.10
N ALA A 26 2.93 20.87 -14.81
CA ALA A 26 3.92 20.94 -13.74
C ALA A 26 4.66 19.62 -13.52
N MET A 27 3.98 18.47 -13.66
CA MET A 27 4.61 17.15 -13.49
C MET A 27 5.06 16.50 -14.80
N LEU A 28 4.47 16.88 -15.94
CA LEU A 28 4.80 16.30 -17.25
C LEU A 28 6.29 16.34 -17.61
N PRO A 29 7.04 17.43 -17.34
CA PRO A 29 8.47 17.51 -17.66
C PRO A 29 9.31 16.44 -16.94
N ASP A 30 8.93 16.08 -15.71
CA ASP A 30 9.66 15.12 -14.89
C ASP A 30 9.30 13.65 -15.24
N THR A 31 8.14 13.41 -15.86
CA THR A 31 7.70 12.04 -16.21
C THR A 31 8.61 11.32 -17.22
N PRO A 32 9.06 11.95 -18.32
CA PRO A 32 10.06 11.40 -19.22
C PRO A 32 11.39 11.10 -18.53
N GLU A 33 11.86 11.96 -17.62
CA GLU A 33 13.12 11.75 -16.89
C GLU A 33 13.11 10.43 -16.12
N HIS A 34 12.00 10.04 -15.50
CA HIS A 34 11.94 8.78 -14.75
C HIS A 34 12.15 7.54 -15.63
N PHE A 35 11.65 7.54 -16.86
CA PHE A 35 11.85 6.43 -17.80
C PHE A 35 13.21 6.51 -18.48
N THR A 36 13.68 7.70 -18.83
CA THR A 36 15.03 7.93 -19.38
C THR A 36 16.11 7.51 -18.38
N ILE A 37 15.97 7.81 -17.09
CA ILE A 37 16.87 7.31 -16.04
C ILE A 37 16.92 5.78 -16.02
N CYS A 38 15.77 5.11 -16.21
CA CYS A 38 15.73 3.65 -16.29
C CYS A 38 16.52 3.12 -17.49
N GLU A 39 16.38 3.74 -18.66
CA GLU A 39 17.03 3.32 -19.91
C GLU A 39 18.53 3.65 -19.93
N GLU A 40 18.95 4.78 -19.36
CA GLU A 40 20.33 5.25 -19.40
C GLU A 40 21.21 4.64 -18.31
N LEU A 41 20.65 4.40 -17.12
CA LEU A 41 21.42 3.92 -15.97
C LEU A 41 21.33 2.41 -15.75
N PHE A 42 20.33 1.74 -16.32
CA PHE A 42 20.07 0.32 -16.02
C PHE A 42 19.91 -0.51 -17.29
N GLU A 43 20.60 -1.65 -17.34
CA GLU A 43 20.37 -2.66 -18.37
C GLU A 43 19.04 -3.41 -18.09
N PRO A 44 18.13 -3.50 -19.06
CA PRO A 44 16.89 -4.25 -18.88
C PRO A 44 17.13 -5.72 -18.55
N VAL A 45 16.60 -6.17 -17.41
CA VAL A 45 16.61 -7.60 -17.03
C VAL A 45 15.26 -8.22 -17.37
N PRO A 46 15.20 -9.28 -18.19
CA PRO A 46 13.96 -9.99 -18.49
C PRO A 46 13.29 -10.50 -17.21
N ARG A 47 12.01 -10.18 -17.03
CA ARG A 47 11.18 -10.68 -15.93
C ARG A 47 9.81 -11.03 -16.48
N ASP A 48 9.76 -12.07 -17.30
CA ASP A 48 8.55 -12.51 -18.00
C ASP A 48 7.41 -12.87 -17.04
N THR A 49 7.75 -13.28 -15.81
CA THR A 49 6.81 -13.64 -14.75
C THR A 49 6.42 -12.48 -13.83
N ARG A 50 6.83 -11.22 -14.11
CA ARG A 50 6.60 -10.07 -13.21
C ARG A 50 5.12 -9.77 -12.94
N LEU A 51 4.25 -10.14 -13.88
CA LEU A 51 2.81 -9.95 -13.76
C LEU A 51 2.08 -11.23 -13.33
N GLU A 52 2.80 -12.33 -13.17
CA GLU A 52 2.19 -13.58 -12.70
C GLU A 52 1.92 -13.48 -11.19
N PRO A 53 0.72 -13.86 -10.73
CA PRO A 53 0.41 -13.90 -9.30
C PRO A 53 1.34 -14.85 -8.55
N VAL A 54 1.75 -14.45 -7.35
CA VAL A 54 2.56 -15.29 -6.46
C VAL A 54 1.67 -16.35 -5.80
N THR A 55 2.13 -17.59 -5.75
CA THR A 55 1.49 -18.68 -5.01
C THR A 55 2.42 -19.21 -3.91
N SER A 56 1.84 -19.65 -2.80
CA SER A 56 2.58 -20.22 -1.67
C SER A 56 1.68 -21.14 -0.86
N ASP A 57 2.20 -22.30 -0.46
CA ASP A 57 1.50 -23.20 0.46
C ASP A 57 1.79 -22.87 1.93
N ARG A 58 2.68 -21.90 2.20
CA ARG A 58 3.01 -21.45 3.56
C ARG A 58 1.93 -20.53 4.11
N GLN A 59 1.91 -20.38 5.44
CA GLN A 59 1.14 -19.30 6.03
C GLN A 59 1.79 -17.96 5.69
N GLU A 60 1.03 -17.11 5.01
CA GLU A 60 1.43 -15.76 4.68
C GLU A 60 0.68 -14.75 5.58
N LEU A 61 1.40 -13.73 6.04
CA LEU A 61 0.85 -12.60 6.78
C LEU A 61 1.06 -11.33 5.94
N ILE A 62 -0.03 -10.68 5.56
CA ILE A 62 -0.03 -9.46 4.76
C ILE A 62 -0.48 -8.31 5.66
N LEU A 63 0.44 -7.39 5.92
CA LEU A 63 0.21 -6.19 6.74
C LEU A 63 -0.05 -4.99 5.81
N ASN A 64 -1.05 -4.18 6.13
CA ASN A 64 -1.41 -3.01 5.32
C ASN A 64 -1.66 -1.80 6.22
N GLY A 65 -1.18 -0.64 5.79
CA GLY A 65 -1.58 0.64 6.38
C GLY A 65 -2.83 1.17 5.71
N GLU A 66 -3.84 1.58 6.48
CA GLU A 66 -5.08 2.15 5.91
C GLU A 66 -4.82 3.47 5.17
N ILE A 67 -3.79 4.20 5.59
CA ILE A 67 -3.39 5.50 5.01
C ILE A 67 -2.08 5.42 4.20
N ASP A 68 -1.72 4.23 3.73
CA ASP A 68 -0.59 4.03 2.81
C ASP A 68 -0.89 4.60 1.41
N VAL A 69 -0.19 5.67 1.04
CA VAL A 69 -0.32 6.33 -0.27
C VAL A 69 0.62 5.77 -1.34
N GLU A 70 1.59 4.93 -0.97
CA GLU A 70 2.55 4.30 -1.87
C GLU A 70 2.05 2.93 -2.34
N THR A 71 1.53 2.15 -1.40
CA THR A 71 0.96 0.81 -1.62
C THR A 71 -0.38 0.68 -0.91
N ASP A 72 -1.43 1.23 -1.54
CA ASP A 72 -2.81 1.23 -1.01
C ASP A 72 -3.22 -0.15 -0.44
N PHE A 73 -3.87 -0.16 0.72
CA PHE A 73 -4.23 -1.41 1.43
C PHE A 73 -5.07 -2.38 0.59
N SER A 74 -5.84 -1.88 -0.39
CA SER A 74 -6.58 -2.72 -1.32
C SER A 74 -5.65 -3.57 -2.19
N TRP A 75 -4.42 -3.13 -2.44
CA TRP A 75 -3.42 -3.88 -3.22
C TRP A 75 -2.91 -5.09 -2.46
N GLY A 76 -2.80 -5.01 -1.13
CA GLY A 76 -2.46 -6.18 -0.31
C GLY A 76 -3.54 -7.26 -0.41
N ALA A 77 -4.83 -6.88 -0.40
CA ALA A 77 -5.92 -7.81 -0.63
C ALA A 77 -5.85 -8.46 -2.03
N ARG A 78 -5.41 -7.70 -3.05
CA ARG A 78 -5.17 -8.22 -4.41
C ARG A 78 -3.99 -9.19 -4.47
N ALA A 79 -2.85 -8.83 -3.88
CA ALA A 79 -1.66 -9.68 -3.83
C ALA A 79 -1.94 -11.00 -3.10
N ALA A 80 -2.86 -10.96 -2.15
CA ALA A 80 -3.32 -12.11 -1.39
C ALA A 80 -4.20 -13.10 -2.18
N GLU A 81 -4.83 -12.73 -3.31
CA GLU A 81 -5.87 -13.53 -3.97
C GLU A 81 -5.45 -15.00 -4.22
N THR A 82 -4.19 -15.22 -4.59
CA THR A 82 -3.60 -16.53 -4.92
C THR A 82 -2.85 -17.23 -3.78
N LEU A 83 -2.92 -16.69 -2.56
CA LEU A 83 -2.29 -17.27 -1.37
C LEU A 83 -3.36 -18.01 -0.54
N PRO A 84 -3.48 -19.35 -0.65
CA PRO A 84 -4.56 -20.10 -0.01
C PRO A 84 -4.52 -20.04 1.53
N ASN A 85 -3.31 -19.94 2.11
CA ASN A 85 -3.09 -19.90 3.54
C ASN A 85 -2.61 -18.50 3.93
N ARG A 86 -3.55 -17.56 4.09
CA ARG A 86 -3.22 -16.14 4.31
C ARG A 86 -4.00 -15.50 5.44
N GLN A 87 -3.38 -14.53 6.08
CA GLN A 87 -4.05 -13.56 6.94
C GLN A 87 -3.71 -12.16 6.44
N THR A 88 -4.73 -11.33 6.24
CA THR A 88 -4.57 -9.94 5.78
C THR A 88 -5.12 -9.03 6.85
N ILE A 89 -4.29 -8.11 7.34
CA ILE A 89 -4.64 -7.21 8.44
C ILE A 89 -4.39 -5.76 8.00
N VAL A 90 -5.30 -4.87 8.38
CA VAL A 90 -5.24 -3.44 8.09
C VAL A 90 -5.07 -2.69 9.40
N PHE A 91 -4.12 -1.74 9.42
CA PHE A 91 -3.76 -0.93 10.59
C PHE A 91 -4.16 0.54 10.31
N PRO A 92 -5.18 1.09 11.01
CA PRO A 92 -5.78 2.38 10.70
C PRO A 92 -4.84 3.60 10.72
N GLU A 93 -3.88 3.61 11.63
CA GLU A 93 -2.90 4.68 11.81
C GLU A 93 -1.67 4.54 10.94
N SER A 94 -1.48 3.38 10.32
CA SER A 94 -0.24 3.05 9.66
C SER A 94 -0.18 3.54 8.21
N VAL A 95 1.01 3.99 7.83
CA VAL A 95 1.43 4.32 6.46
C VAL A 95 2.25 3.18 5.86
N HIS A 96 2.97 3.46 4.76
CA HIS A 96 3.92 2.55 4.12
C HIS A 96 4.93 1.96 5.11
N GLY A 97 5.16 0.65 5.00
CA GLY A 97 6.05 -0.07 5.90
C GLY A 97 5.43 -0.34 7.28
N THR A 98 4.21 -0.87 7.33
CA THR A 98 3.39 -1.03 8.56
C THR A 98 4.10 -1.60 9.79
N ILE A 99 4.96 -2.60 9.61
CA ILE A 99 5.74 -3.21 10.70
C ILE A 99 6.69 -2.20 11.38
N LEU A 100 7.13 -1.16 10.67
CA LEU A 100 8.00 -0.12 11.21
C LEU A 100 7.21 0.93 11.98
N CYS A 101 5.94 1.14 11.64
CA CYS A 101 5.13 2.26 12.14
C CYS A 101 4.19 1.89 13.30
N SER A 102 3.81 0.62 13.44
CA SER A 102 2.84 0.19 14.46
C SER A 102 3.42 -0.85 15.41
N GLN A 103 3.34 -0.61 16.73
CA GLN A 103 3.75 -1.61 17.73
C GLN A 103 2.83 -2.84 17.67
N CYS A 104 1.52 -2.64 17.48
CA CYS A 104 0.55 -3.71 17.29
C CYS A 104 0.93 -4.61 16.10
N ALA A 105 1.36 -4.01 14.98
CA ALA A 105 1.83 -4.78 13.83
C ALA A 105 3.09 -5.60 14.13
N ARG A 106 4.03 -5.07 14.92
CA ARG A 106 5.24 -5.79 15.35
C ARG A 106 4.90 -7.01 16.21
N ASP A 107 4.03 -6.83 17.20
CA ASP A 107 3.64 -7.89 18.13
C ASP A 107 2.91 -9.02 17.39
N ILE A 108 1.99 -8.66 16.47
CA ILE A 108 1.30 -9.63 15.60
C ILE A 108 2.29 -10.36 14.68
N THR A 109 3.27 -9.65 14.13
CA THR A 109 4.30 -10.26 13.27
C THR A 109 5.17 -11.23 14.05
N GLU A 110 5.62 -10.84 15.24
CA GLU A 110 6.40 -11.70 16.13
C GLU A 110 5.62 -12.97 16.50
N ALA A 111 4.35 -12.83 16.88
CA ALA A 111 3.46 -13.95 17.16
C ALA A 111 3.30 -14.88 15.94
N ASN A 112 3.12 -14.32 14.74
CA ASN A 112 3.04 -15.10 13.50
C ASN A 112 4.36 -15.81 13.17
N ILE A 113 5.52 -15.18 13.39
CA ILE A 113 6.82 -15.84 13.18
C ILE A 113 7.00 -17.01 14.17
N GLY A 114 6.61 -16.81 15.44
CA GLY A 114 6.71 -17.84 16.47
C GLY A 114 5.70 -18.98 16.30
N SER A 115 4.50 -18.69 15.78
CA SER A 115 3.46 -19.68 15.53
C SER A 115 2.62 -19.31 14.30
N PRO A 116 3.10 -19.61 13.07
CA PRO A 116 2.42 -19.17 11.85
C PRO A 116 0.99 -19.72 11.74
N GLN A 117 0.75 -20.96 12.15
CA GLN A 117 -0.59 -21.57 12.11
C GLN A 117 -1.42 -21.25 13.37
N GLY A 118 -0.87 -20.47 14.30
CA GLY A 118 -1.52 -20.08 15.53
C GLY A 118 -2.61 -19.01 15.31
N SER A 119 -3.49 -18.85 16.30
CA SER A 119 -4.41 -17.72 16.32
C SER A 119 -3.62 -16.46 16.66
N LEU A 120 -3.73 -15.43 15.82
CA LEU A 120 -3.24 -14.09 16.14
C LEU A 120 -4.30 -13.35 16.99
N ASP A 121 -3.84 -12.44 17.84
CA ASP A 121 -4.70 -11.53 18.60
C ASP A 121 -4.63 -10.12 18.00
N PRO A 122 -5.62 -9.70 17.20
CA PRO A 122 -5.65 -8.38 16.59
C PRO A 122 -6.33 -7.32 17.48
N SER A 123 -6.62 -7.61 18.76
CA SER A 123 -7.40 -6.70 19.62
C SER A 123 -6.76 -5.32 19.79
N CYS A 124 -5.43 -5.22 19.71
CA CYS A 124 -4.71 -3.95 19.77
C CYS A 124 -5.09 -2.97 18.63
N ILE A 125 -5.71 -3.45 17.54
CA ILE A 125 -6.10 -2.61 16.39
C ILE A 125 -7.25 -1.67 16.73
N ALA A 126 -8.13 -2.05 17.67
CA ALA A 126 -9.32 -1.27 18.00
C ALA A 126 -9.00 0.15 18.48
N ASP A 127 -7.85 0.33 19.13
CA ASP A 127 -7.42 1.61 19.72
C ASP A 127 -6.56 2.46 18.77
N LEU A 128 -6.36 2.00 17.53
CA LEU A 128 -5.42 2.64 16.62
C LEU A 128 -6.05 3.68 15.69
N ARG A 129 -7.38 3.82 15.63
CA ARG A 129 -7.99 4.78 14.71
C ARG A 129 -7.60 6.22 15.07
N PRO A 130 -6.86 6.94 14.20
CA PRO A 130 -6.43 8.30 14.53
C PRO A 130 -7.63 9.25 14.60
N PRO A 131 -7.61 10.23 15.52
CA PRO A 131 -8.62 11.27 15.53
C PRO A 131 -8.45 12.23 14.34
N VAL A 132 -9.53 12.90 13.96
CA VAL A 132 -9.53 13.92 12.90
C VAL A 132 -9.27 15.29 13.49
N LEU A 133 -8.33 16.01 12.90
CA LEU A 133 -8.08 17.43 13.19
C LEU A 133 -9.12 18.29 12.45
N LEU A 134 -9.90 19.06 13.20
CA LEU A 134 -10.81 20.07 12.65
C LEU A 134 -10.10 21.40 12.43
N LEU A 135 -10.71 22.29 11.64
CA LEU A 135 -10.14 23.60 11.28
C LEU A 135 -9.95 24.54 12.49
N ASP A 136 -10.66 24.29 13.59
CA ASP A 136 -10.52 25.02 14.85
C ASP A 136 -9.38 24.48 15.74
N GLY A 137 -8.64 23.47 15.25
CA GLY A 137 -7.53 22.85 15.95
C GLY A 137 -7.93 21.74 16.93
N THR A 138 -9.20 21.36 16.99
CA THR A 138 -9.67 20.29 17.88
C THR A 138 -9.52 18.91 17.24
N MET A 139 -9.22 17.90 18.07
CA MET A 139 -9.15 16.49 17.64
C MET A 139 -10.46 15.78 18.01
N HIS A 140 -11.13 15.21 17.02
CA HIS A 140 -12.39 14.50 17.20
C HIS A 140 -12.23 13.01 16.85
N PRO A 141 -12.75 12.08 17.67
CA PRO A 141 -12.74 10.67 17.32
C PRO A 141 -13.62 10.44 16.09
N LEU A 142 -13.17 9.59 15.17
CA LEU A 142 -14.03 9.09 14.11
C LEU A 142 -15.03 8.08 14.71
N PRO A 143 -16.30 8.07 14.27
CA PRO A 143 -17.21 6.98 14.60
C PRO A 143 -16.56 5.64 14.19
N LEU A 144 -16.70 4.62 15.04
CA LEU A 144 -16.26 3.26 14.74
C LEU A 144 -17.00 2.69 13.53
#